data_AF-A0A162GR98-F1
#
_entry.id   AF-A0A162GR98-F1
#
_cell.length_a   1.000
_cell.length_b   1.000
_cell.length_c   1.000
_cell.angle_alpha   90.00
_cell.angle_beta   90.00
_cell.angle_gamma   90.00
#
_symmetry.space_group_name_H-M   'P 1'
#
loop_
_entity.id
_entity.type
_entity.pdbx_description
1 polymer ?
#
loop_
_entity_poly.entity_id
_entity_poly.type
_entity_poly.pdbx_seq_one_letter_code
_entity_poly.pdbx_strand_id
1 'polypeptide(L)'
;MTDGSDSRARRRSESRWPASAAILVAVGLNVVGHSAETSVVRLVAAGITLALLVPLFVVNPHRLDSETRWSRGVSITLAVVLAVANQINVVAVVIDLVDGATDGPPLLLTALQVWVTNVVAYALLFWELDRGGPVARGTLPRTELPAADFAFPQDTYRDTVAEVAVTSSERADWRPGFVDYLSVSTTNTMAFSRPTPCRCRAG
;
A
#
# COMPACT_ATOMS: atom_id res chain seq x y z
N MET A 1 -27.98 32.63 -2.81
CA MET A 1 -26.80 32.40 -1.94
C MET A 1 -26.47 30.91 -2.00
N THR A 2 -25.88 30.48 -3.10
CA THR A 2 -25.62 29.08 -3.47
C THR A 2 -24.18 29.01 -3.97
N ASP A 3 -23.23 29.05 -3.05
CA ASP A 3 -21.79 29.01 -3.35
C ASP A 3 -20.99 28.18 -2.31
N GLY A 4 -21.69 27.47 -1.43
CA GLY A 4 -21.09 26.70 -0.32
C GLY A 4 -20.99 25.20 -0.55
N SER A 5 -21.79 24.62 -1.46
CA SER A 5 -21.85 23.18 -1.72
C SER A 5 -20.88 22.71 -2.80
N ASP A 6 -20.58 23.56 -3.77
CA ASP A 6 -19.65 23.25 -4.88
C ASP A 6 -18.17 23.24 -4.44
N SER A 7 -17.85 23.86 -3.31
CA SER A 7 -16.48 23.91 -2.79
C SER A 7 -16.06 22.65 -2.04
N ARG A 8 -17.01 21.91 -1.42
CA ARG A 8 -16.74 20.61 -0.78
C ARG A 8 -16.61 19.48 -1.78
N ALA A 9 -17.38 19.51 -2.86
CA ALA A 9 -17.39 18.48 -3.89
C ALA A 9 -16.17 18.55 -4.86
N ARG A 10 -15.45 19.67 -4.91
CA ARG A 10 -14.38 19.92 -5.91
C ARG A 10 -12.93 19.66 -5.47
N ARG A 11 -12.61 19.30 -4.23
CA ARG A 11 -11.22 19.46 -3.73
C ARG A 11 -10.68 18.36 -2.81
N ARG A 12 -10.98 17.11 -3.11
CA ARG A 12 -10.13 15.98 -2.68
C ARG A 12 -9.85 15.07 -3.86
N SER A 13 -9.30 15.68 -4.93
CA SER A 13 -8.32 14.94 -5.74
C SER A 13 -7.35 14.32 -4.74
N GLU A 14 -7.41 13.01 -4.55
CA GLU A 14 -6.53 12.30 -3.62
C GLU A 14 -5.12 12.83 -3.81
N SER A 15 -4.54 13.40 -2.74
CA SER A 15 -3.12 13.74 -2.78
C SER A 15 -2.40 12.41 -3.00
N ARG A 16 -1.83 12.23 -4.19
CA ARG A 16 -1.11 11.01 -4.65
C ARG A 16 0.36 11.01 -4.20
N TRP A 17 0.81 12.10 -3.59
CA TRP A 17 2.13 12.24 -2.99
C TRP A 17 2.45 11.22 -1.89
N PRO A 18 1.51 10.73 -1.04
CA PRO A 18 1.80 9.72 -0.02
C PRO A 18 2.35 8.41 -0.59
N ALA A 19 1.87 7.97 -1.76
CA ALA A 19 2.40 6.78 -2.42
C ALA A 19 3.84 7.00 -2.90
N SER A 20 4.11 8.17 -3.48
CA SER A 20 5.47 8.56 -3.91
C SER A 20 6.42 8.69 -2.71
N ALA A 21 5.97 9.31 -1.62
CA ALA A 21 6.72 9.44 -0.38
C ALA A 21 7.03 8.07 0.23
N ALA A 22 6.07 7.15 0.26
CA ALA A 22 6.29 5.79 0.75
C ALA A 22 7.33 5.02 -0.09
N ILE A 23 7.27 5.15 -1.42
CA ILE A 23 8.27 4.55 -2.32
C ILE A 23 9.65 5.19 -2.09
N LEU A 24 9.74 6.52 -1.94
CA LEU A 24 10.99 7.21 -1.63
C LEU A 24 11.61 6.74 -0.32
N VAL A 25 10.80 6.54 0.71
CA VAL A 25 11.25 5.98 2.00
C VAL A 25 11.79 4.56 1.80
N ALA A 26 11.08 3.71 1.04
CA ALA A 26 11.55 2.35 0.74
C ALA A 26 12.87 2.35 -0.06
N VAL A 27 13.02 3.25 -1.04
CA VAL A 27 14.25 3.43 -1.81
C VAL A 27 15.39 3.91 -0.90
N GLY A 28 15.14 4.93 -0.08
CA GLY A 28 16.14 5.46 0.85
C GLY A 28 16.66 4.40 1.83
N LEU A 29 15.76 3.60 2.39
CA LEU A 29 16.13 2.47 3.26
C LEU A 29 16.97 1.42 2.53
N ASN A 30 16.62 1.09 1.27
CA ASN A 30 17.39 0.12 0.48
C ASN A 30 18.82 0.58 0.17
N VAL A 31 19.03 1.88 -0.01
CA VAL A 31 20.36 2.46 -0.28
C VAL A 31 21.23 2.48 0.99
N VAL A 32 20.65 2.81 2.15
CA VAL A 32 21.39 2.95 3.42
C VAL A 32 21.78 1.61 4.04
N GLY A 33 21.03 0.53 3.78
CA GLY A 33 21.23 -0.78 4.43
C GLY A 33 22.47 -1.58 4.01
N HIS A 34 23.28 -1.11 3.04
CA HIS A 34 24.40 -1.90 2.51
C HIS A 34 25.73 -1.54 3.18
N SER A 35 26.26 -2.47 3.98
CA SER A 35 27.64 -2.47 4.46
C SER A 35 28.52 -3.38 3.59
N ALA A 36 29.84 -3.18 3.66
CA ALA A 36 30.83 -3.88 2.82
C ALA A 36 30.87 -5.42 3.00
N GLU A 37 30.23 -5.96 4.04
CA GLU A 37 30.19 -7.41 4.32
C GLU A 37 28.90 -8.09 3.84
N THR A 38 28.12 -7.43 2.99
CA THR A 38 26.86 -7.99 2.48
C THR A 38 27.11 -9.12 1.49
N SER A 39 26.55 -10.31 1.74
CA SER A 39 26.57 -11.46 0.83
C SER A 39 26.11 -11.10 -0.59
N VAL A 40 26.74 -11.67 -1.62
CA VAL A 40 26.42 -11.43 -3.04
C VAL A 40 24.92 -11.64 -3.33
N VAL A 41 24.33 -12.67 -2.73
CA VAL A 41 22.88 -12.98 -2.87
C VAL A 41 22.01 -11.82 -2.40
N ARG A 42 22.36 -11.20 -1.26
CA ARG A 42 21.63 -10.03 -0.72
C ARG A 42 21.81 -8.80 -1.61
N LEU A 43 23.00 -8.58 -2.13
CA LEU A 43 23.27 -7.45 -3.02
C LEU A 43 22.48 -7.56 -4.33
N VAL A 44 22.40 -8.78 -4.89
CA VAL A 44 21.58 -9.07 -6.08
C VAL A 44 20.09 -8.87 -5.76
N ALA A 45 19.61 -9.42 -4.64
CA ALA A 45 18.21 -9.31 -4.25
C ALA A 45 17.79 -7.86 -3.99
N ALA A 46 18.63 -7.07 -3.31
CA ALA A 46 18.39 -5.65 -3.12
C ALA A 46 18.46 -4.85 -4.42
N GLY A 47 19.39 -5.18 -5.31
CA GLY A 47 19.48 -4.58 -6.64
C GLY A 47 18.20 -4.81 -7.47
N ILE A 48 17.66 -6.03 -7.43
CA ILE A 48 16.38 -6.37 -8.07
C ILE A 48 15.24 -5.54 -7.43
N THR A 49 15.15 -5.51 -6.11
CA THR A 49 14.13 -4.73 -5.39
C THR A 49 14.20 -3.24 -5.76
N LEU A 50 15.39 -2.64 -5.77
CA LEU A 50 15.60 -1.25 -6.17
C LEU A 50 15.18 -1.03 -7.64
N ALA A 51 15.57 -1.94 -8.54
CA ALA A 51 15.22 -1.88 -9.95
C ALA A 51 13.71 -2.00 -10.20
N LEU A 52 12.96 -2.62 -9.29
CA LEU A 52 11.49 -2.71 -9.33
C LEU A 52 10.81 -1.51 -8.67
N LEU A 53 11.41 -0.93 -7.63
CA LEU A 53 10.92 0.28 -6.96
C LEU A 53 11.04 1.54 -7.85
N VAL A 54 12.13 1.67 -8.61
CA VAL A 54 12.36 2.82 -9.50
C VAL A 54 11.23 3.04 -10.52
N PRO A 55 10.83 2.03 -11.34
CA PRO A 55 9.71 2.18 -12.25
C PRO A 55 8.41 2.45 -11.51
N LEU A 56 8.16 1.88 -10.31
CA LEU A 56 7.01 2.29 -9.50
C LEU A 56 7.09 3.78 -9.14
N PHE A 57 8.25 4.30 -8.73
CA PHE A 57 8.40 5.72 -8.40
C PHE A 57 8.23 6.64 -9.60
N VAL A 58 8.69 6.27 -10.79
CA VAL A 58 8.64 7.13 -11.99
C VAL A 58 7.27 7.04 -12.66
N VAL A 59 6.66 5.85 -12.69
CA VAL A 59 5.39 5.60 -13.37
C VAL A 59 4.19 6.04 -12.52
N ASN A 60 4.22 5.78 -11.21
CA ASN A 60 3.10 6.03 -10.29
C ASN A 60 2.69 7.52 -10.13
N PRO A 61 3.59 8.53 -10.16
CA PRO A 61 3.17 9.93 -10.03
C PRO A 61 2.53 10.50 -11.30
N HIS A 62 2.84 9.98 -12.50
CA HIS A 62 2.42 10.60 -13.76
C HIS A 62 1.26 9.91 -14.49
N ARG A 63 0.95 8.63 -14.21
CA ARG A 63 -0.02 7.85 -15.03
C ARG A 63 -1.47 7.83 -14.52
N LEU A 64 -1.73 8.37 -13.35
CA LEU A 64 -3.05 8.25 -12.70
C LEU A 64 -4.08 9.30 -13.17
N ASP A 65 -3.76 10.17 -14.13
CA ASP A 65 -4.77 11.06 -14.74
C ASP A 65 -5.44 10.45 -15.97
N SER A 66 -4.86 9.38 -16.53
CA SER A 66 -5.45 8.56 -17.60
C SER A 66 -4.96 7.12 -17.50
N GLU A 67 -5.52 6.37 -16.55
CA GLU A 67 -5.26 4.93 -16.44
C GLU A 67 -5.88 4.21 -17.64
N THR A 68 -5.04 3.56 -18.44
CA THR A 68 -5.50 2.57 -19.41
C THR A 68 -5.47 1.20 -18.73
N ARG A 69 -6.32 0.26 -19.16
CA ARG A 69 -6.29 -1.12 -18.61
C ARG A 69 -4.89 -1.75 -18.66
N TRP A 70 -4.04 -1.31 -19.61
CA TRP A 70 -2.65 -1.74 -19.74
C TRP A 70 -1.74 -1.15 -18.65
N SER A 71 -1.81 0.15 -18.35
CA SER A 71 -0.99 0.76 -17.29
C SER A 71 -1.30 0.15 -15.93
N ARG A 72 -2.58 -0.07 -15.64
CA ARG A 72 -3.04 -0.80 -14.45
C ARG A 72 -2.39 -2.17 -14.32
N GLY A 73 -2.45 -2.97 -15.40
CA GLY A 73 -1.86 -4.31 -15.44
C GLY A 73 -0.36 -4.31 -15.18
N VAL A 74 0.37 -3.36 -15.76
CA VAL A 74 1.82 -3.18 -15.52
C VAL A 74 2.10 -2.81 -14.07
N SER A 75 1.38 -1.87 -13.48
CA SER A 75 1.55 -1.45 -12.08
C SER A 75 1.30 -2.61 -11.11
N ILE A 76 0.21 -3.37 -11.30
CA ILE A 76 -0.09 -4.56 -10.49
C ILE A 76 1.02 -5.61 -10.64
N THR A 77 1.41 -5.91 -11.89
CA THR A 77 2.46 -6.91 -12.16
C THR A 77 3.76 -6.51 -11.48
N LEU A 78 4.13 -5.24 -11.59
CA LEU A 78 5.35 -4.71 -10.97
C LEU A 78 5.28 -4.76 -9.44
N ALA A 79 4.14 -4.44 -8.83
CA ALA A 79 3.94 -4.56 -7.38
C ALA A 79 4.00 -6.03 -6.91
N VAL A 80 3.42 -6.97 -7.67
CA VAL A 80 3.50 -8.41 -7.38
C VAL A 80 4.95 -8.90 -7.48
N VAL A 81 5.66 -8.56 -8.55
CA VAL A 81 7.05 -8.96 -8.74
C VAL A 81 7.94 -8.35 -7.65
N LEU A 82 7.70 -7.10 -7.27
CA LEU A 82 8.37 -6.47 -6.13
C LEU A 82 8.11 -7.22 -4.83
N ALA A 83 6.86 -7.59 -4.54
CA ALA A 83 6.53 -8.37 -3.34
C ALA A 83 7.26 -9.72 -3.33
N VAL A 84 7.27 -10.44 -4.45
CA VAL A 84 7.99 -11.71 -4.59
C VAL A 84 9.50 -11.54 -4.42
N ALA A 85 10.10 -10.52 -5.06
CA ALA A 85 11.52 -10.21 -4.90
C ALA A 85 11.87 -9.85 -3.45
N ASN A 86 10.98 -9.13 -2.76
CA ASN A 86 11.16 -8.79 -1.36
C ASN A 86 11.07 -10.02 -0.44
N GLN A 87 10.30 -11.06 -0.79
CA GLN A 87 10.28 -12.32 -0.02
C GLN A 87 11.63 -13.05 -0.05
N ILE A 88 12.38 -12.96 -1.16
CA ILE A 88 13.73 -13.51 -1.24
C ILE A 88 14.64 -12.82 -0.20
N ASN A 89 14.49 -11.50 -0.03
CA ASN A 89 15.23 -10.74 0.98
C ASN A 89 14.84 -11.15 2.41
N VAL A 90 13.55 -11.43 2.67
CA VAL A 90 13.11 -11.96 3.98
C VAL A 90 13.83 -13.27 4.29
N VAL A 91 13.84 -14.21 3.34
CA VAL A 91 14.51 -15.50 3.53
C VAL A 91 16.00 -15.33 3.78
N ALA A 92 16.66 -14.45 3.03
CA ALA A 92 18.09 -14.16 3.24
C ALA A 92 18.37 -13.61 4.65
N VAL A 93 17.55 -12.67 5.13
CA VAL A 93 17.68 -12.12 6.49
C VAL A 93 17.46 -13.19 7.56
N VAL A 94 16.50 -14.11 7.35
CA VAL A 94 16.25 -15.22 8.27
C VAL A 94 17.46 -16.17 8.32
N ILE A 95 18.07 -16.47 7.19
CA ILE A 95 19.28 -17.32 7.13
C ILE A 95 20.43 -16.63 7.87
N ASP A 96 20.72 -15.35 7.57
CA ASP A 96 21.78 -14.59 8.24
C ASP A 96 21.57 -14.54 9.77
N LEU A 97 20.32 -14.41 10.22
CA LEU A 97 19.95 -14.44 11.64
C LEU A 97 20.19 -15.80 12.30
N VAL A 98 19.86 -16.89 11.60
CA VAL A 98 20.01 -18.26 12.13
C VAL A 98 21.47 -18.71 12.14
N ASP A 99 22.23 -18.34 11.10
CA ASP A 99 23.65 -18.69 10.98
C ASP A 99 24.56 -17.84 11.89
N GLY A 100 24.02 -16.75 12.47
CA GLY A 100 24.79 -15.84 13.33
C GLY A 100 25.93 -15.13 12.61
N ALA A 101 25.83 -15.02 11.28
CA ALA A 101 26.91 -14.56 10.40
C ALA A 101 27.10 -13.03 10.39
N THR A 102 26.31 -12.26 11.14
CA THR A 102 26.30 -10.79 11.09
C THR A 102 26.02 -10.17 12.46
N ASP A 103 26.59 -9.00 12.72
CA ASP A 103 26.32 -8.20 13.91
C ASP A 103 24.82 -7.87 14.07
N GLY A 104 24.34 -7.85 15.31
CA GLY A 104 22.92 -7.63 15.62
C GLY A 104 22.30 -6.33 15.07
N PRO A 105 22.92 -5.15 15.27
CA PRO A 105 22.36 -3.88 14.79
C PRO A 105 22.13 -3.78 13.26
N PRO A 106 23.10 -4.10 12.38
CA PRO A 106 22.88 -4.04 10.92
C PRO A 106 21.85 -5.07 10.44
N LEU A 107 21.75 -6.22 11.11
CA LEU A 107 20.74 -7.22 10.81
C LEU A 107 19.32 -6.70 11.12
N LEU A 108 19.13 -6.01 12.25
CA LEU A 108 17.84 -5.39 12.59
C LEU A 108 17.45 -4.26 11.62
N LEU A 109 18.41 -3.43 11.21
CA LEU A 109 18.17 -2.40 10.19
C LEU A 109 17.76 -3.02 8.85
N THR A 110 18.41 -4.13 8.47
CA THR A 110 18.07 -4.87 7.24
C THR A 110 16.66 -5.48 7.35
N ALA A 111 16.34 -6.11 8.48
CA ALA A 111 15.00 -6.66 8.73
C ALA A 111 13.92 -5.56 8.66
N LEU A 112 14.18 -4.39 9.25
CA LEU A 112 13.29 -3.23 9.17
C LEU A 112 13.10 -2.74 7.73
N GLN A 113 14.18 -2.61 6.96
CA GLN A 113 14.13 -2.22 5.54
C GLN A 113 13.25 -3.18 4.73
N VAL A 114 13.46 -4.49 4.87
CA VAL A 114 12.70 -5.51 4.15
C VAL A 114 11.23 -5.48 4.56
N TRP A 115 10.95 -5.30 5.86
CA TRP A 115 9.58 -5.17 6.37
C TRP A 115 8.88 -3.92 5.81
N VAL A 116 9.53 -2.75 5.83
CA VAL A 116 8.95 -1.51 5.25
C VAL A 116 8.67 -1.69 3.76
N THR A 117 9.60 -2.29 3.02
CA THR A 117 9.43 -2.56 1.59
C THR A 117 8.23 -3.47 1.34
N ASN A 118 8.04 -4.48 2.19
CA ASN A 118 6.89 -5.38 2.13
C ASN A 118 5.57 -4.63 2.32
N VAL A 119 5.50 -3.78 3.35
CA VAL A 119 4.34 -2.96 3.64
C VAL A 119 4.00 -2.04 2.46
N VAL A 120 4.99 -1.37 1.87
CA VAL A 120 4.77 -0.50 0.71
C VAL A 120 4.29 -1.30 -0.51
N ALA A 121 4.89 -2.46 -0.79
CA ALA A 121 4.50 -3.29 -1.93
C ALA A 121 3.05 -3.78 -1.82
N TYR A 122 2.64 -4.30 -0.65
CA TYR A 122 1.27 -4.75 -0.43
C TYR A 122 0.27 -3.59 -0.35
N ALA A 123 0.64 -2.44 0.22
CA ALA A 123 -0.21 -1.25 0.21
C ALA A 123 -0.51 -0.78 -1.22
N LEU A 124 0.50 -0.73 -2.10
CA LEU A 124 0.32 -0.42 -3.52
C LEU A 124 -0.57 -1.46 -4.21
N LEU A 125 -0.33 -2.75 -3.95
CA LEU A 125 -1.14 -3.83 -4.49
C LEU A 125 -2.63 -3.68 -4.12
N PHE A 126 -2.92 -3.49 -2.83
CA PHE A 126 -4.30 -3.35 -2.35
C PHE A 126 -4.96 -2.08 -2.88
N TRP A 127 -4.22 -0.98 -2.94
CA TRP A 127 -4.69 0.27 -3.52
C TRP A 127 -5.02 0.12 -5.01
N GLU A 128 -4.23 -0.62 -5.78
CA GLU A 128 -4.45 -0.79 -7.22
C GLU A 128 -5.56 -1.80 -7.56
N LEU A 129 -5.78 -2.79 -6.68
CA LEU A 129 -6.82 -3.80 -6.86
C LEU A 129 -8.21 -3.28 -6.48
N ASP A 130 -8.33 -2.66 -5.31
CA ASP A 130 -9.63 -2.33 -4.72
C ASP A 130 -10.44 -1.32 -5.55
N ARG A 131 -11.76 -1.54 -5.62
CA ARG A 131 -12.75 -0.64 -6.28
C ARG A 131 -12.36 -0.22 -7.70
N GLY A 132 -11.66 -1.10 -8.43
CA GLY A 132 -11.25 -0.83 -9.81
C GLY A 132 -10.01 0.06 -9.95
N GLY A 133 -9.32 0.36 -8.86
CA GLY A 133 -8.08 1.14 -8.83
C GLY A 133 -8.28 2.64 -8.52
N PRO A 134 -7.18 3.38 -8.36
CA PRO A 134 -7.18 4.78 -7.94
C PRO A 134 -7.93 5.71 -8.89
N VAL A 135 -7.89 5.46 -10.20
CA VAL A 135 -8.59 6.31 -11.16
C VAL A 135 -10.09 6.12 -11.07
N ALA A 136 -10.57 4.87 -11.01
CA ALA A 136 -11.98 4.58 -10.79
C ALA A 136 -12.49 5.28 -9.51
N ARG A 137 -11.71 5.21 -8.41
CA ARG A 137 -12.02 5.92 -7.15
C ARG A 137 -11.98 7.44 -7.26
N GLY A 138 -11.19 8.02 -8.15
CA GLY A 138 -11.10 9.47 -8.33
C GLY A 138 -12.13 10.05 -9.31
N THR A 139 -12.55 9.28 -10.32
CA THR A 139 -13.31 9.80 -11.47
C THR A 139 -14.74 9.29 -11.57
N LEU A 140 -15.04 8.06 -11.11
CA LEU A 140 -16.38 7.50 -11.24
C LEU A 140 -17.33 8.04 -10.15
N PRO A 141 -18.62 8.23 -10.48
CA PRO A 141 -19.63 8.47 -9.46
C PRO A 141 -19.79 7.21 -8.58
N ARG A 142 -20.20 7.41 -7.32
CA ARG A 142 -20.25 6.32 -6.33
C ARG A 142 -21.17 5.15 -6.73
N THR A 143 -22.20 5.42 -7.52
CA THR A 143 -23.13 4.41 -8.07
C THR A 143 -22.50 3.50 -9.13
N GLU A 144 -21.40 3.91 -9.75
CA GLU A 144 -20.70 3.16 -10.79
C GLU A 144 -19.38 2.57 -10.29
N LEU A 145 -19.04 2.77 -9.02
CA LEU A 145 -17.85 2.16 -8.44
C LEU A 145 -18.00 0.64 -8.41
N PRO A 146 -16.97 -0.11 -8.84
CA PRO A 146 -16.92 -1.56 -8.65
C PRO A 146 -17.04 -1.95 -7.18
N ALA A 147 -17.43 -3.21 -6.94
CA ALA A 147 -17.51 -3.77 -5.60
C ALA A 147 -16.20 -3.59 -4.83
N ALA A 148 -16.30 -3.32 -3.53
CA ALA A 148 -15.14 -3.17 -2.66
C ALA A 148 -14.58 -4.55 -2.28
N ASP A 149 -13.27 -4.72 -2.45
CA ASP A 149 -12.51 -5.87 -1.99
C ASP A 149 -12.15 -5.72 -0.49
N PHE A 150 -12.02 -4.47 -0.02
CA PHE A 150 -11.76 -4.14 1.38
C PHE A 150 -12.89 -3.29 1.99
N ALA A 151 -13.33 -3.70 3.18
CA ALA A 151 -14.26 -2.93 3.99
C ALA A 151 -13.48 -2.01 4.94
N PHE A 152 -13.80 -0.72 4.91
CA PHE A 152 -13.22 0.27 5.83
C PHE A 152 -14.23 0.65 6.91
N PRO A 153 -13.80 1.05 8.12
CA PRO A 153 -14.72 1.46 9.19
C PRO A 153 -15.73 2.55 8.75
N GLN A 154 -15.30 3.47 7.89
CA GLN A 154 -16.12 4.55 7.34
C GLN A 154 -17.31 4.05 6.50
N ASP A 155 -17.23 2.82 5.96
CA ASP A 155 -18.33 2.20 5.23
C ASP A 155 -19.47 1.73 6.16
N THR A 156 -19.20 1.53 7.46
CA THR A 156 -20.17 1.10 8.47
C THR A 156 -20.70 2.22 9.39
N TYR A 157 -20.20 3.46 9.27
CA TYR A 157 -20.54 4.56 10.18
C TYR A 157 -21.95 5.16 10.02
N ARG A 158 -22.78 4.66 9.10
CA ARG A 158 -24.10 5.23 8.79
C ARG A 158 -24.99 5.43 10.02
N ASP A 159 -25.07 4.43 10.89
CA ASP A 159 -26.00 4.37 12.02
C ASP A 159 -25.31 4.59 13.38
N THR A 160 -24.17 5.28 13.37
CA THR A 160 -23.41 5.62 14.58
C THR A 160 -23.79 6.99 15.16
N VAL A 161 -23.17 7.36 16.29
CA VAL A 161 -23.36 8.68 16.92
C VAL A 161 -23.08 9.82 15.94
N ALA A 162 -23.76 10.97 16.14
CA ALA A 162 -23.78 12.07 15.17
C ALA A 162 -22.38 12.57 14.75
N GLU A 163 -21.43 12.61 15.68
CA GLU A 163 -20.04 13.02 15.43
C GLU A 163 -19.30 12.06 14.47
N VAL A 164 -19.57 10.77 14.52
CA VAL A 164 -18.92 9.76 13.67
C VAL A 164 -19.66 9.63 12.34
N ALA A 165 -20.99 9.63 12.39
CA ALA A 165 -21.86 9.48 11.24
C ALA A 165 -21.66 10.53 10.14
N VAL A 166 -21.15 11.72 10.48
CA VAL A 166 -20.80 12.79 9.52
C VAL A 166 -19.67 12.39 8.58
N THR A 167 -18.79 11.48 9.02
CA THR A 167 -17.63 11.01 8.23
C THR A 167 -17.91 9.73 7.44
N SER A 168 -19.16 9.24 7.47
CA SER A 168 -19.51 8.00 6.77
C SER A 168 -19.32 8.13 5.27
N SER A 169 -18.99 7.00 4.64
CA SER A 169 -18.89 6.82 3.18
C SER A 169 -20.12 7.39 2.47
N GLU A 170 -21.31 7.27 3.05
CA GLU A 170 -22.57 7.79 2.50
C GLU A 170 -22.79 9.29 2.67
N ARG A 171 -22.46 9.86 3.82
CA ARG A 171 -22.75 11.28 4.10
C ARG A 171 -21.66 12.22 3.60
N ALA A 172 -20.41 11.74 3.54
CA ALA A 172 -19.25 12.54 3.16
C ALA A 172 -18.69 12.20 1.77
N ASP A 173 -19.30 11.24 1.04
CA ASP A 173 -18.70 10.60 -0.15
C ASP A 173 -17.24 10.18 0.11
N TRP A 174 -16.97 9.65 1.30
CA TRP A 174 -15.62 9.26 1.69
C TRP A 174 -15.14 8.08 0.84
N ARG A 175 -13.87 8.14 0.41
CA ARG A 175 -13.20 7.10 -0.37
C ARG A 175 -11.82 6.82 0.24
N PRO A 176 -11.38 5.54 0.29
CA PRO A 176 -10.09 5.18 0.82
C PRO A 176 -8.95 5.65 -0.09
N GLY A 177 -8.01 6.40 0.48
CA GLY A 177 -6.78 6.81 -0.20
C GLY A 177 -5.62 5.86 0.09
N PHE A 178 -4.45 6.10 -0.50
CA PHE A 178 -3.26 5.24 -0.33
C PHE A 178 -2.87 5.03 1.15
N VAL A 179 -3.00 6.05 1.99
CA VAL A 179 -2.66 5.97 3.43
C VAL A 179 -3.56 4.98 4.17
N ASP A 180 -4.82 4.85 3.76
CA ASP A 180 -5.73 3.86 4.35
C ASP A 180 -5.27 2.44 4.02
N TYR A 181 -4.83 2.19 2.78
CA TYR A 181 -4.24 0.89 2.39
C TYR A 181 -2.87 0.64 3.02
N LEU A 182 -2.08 1.69 3.26
CA LEU A 182 -0.82 1.57 4.01
C LEU A 182 -1.08 1.12 5.45
N SER A 183 -2.11 1.67 6.08
CA SER A 183 -2.58 1.24 7.40
C SER A 183 -3.05 -0.22 7.38
N VAL A 184 -3.87 -0.59 6.39
CA VAL A 184 -4.33 -1.99 6.20
C VAL A 184 -3.15 -2.94 6.00
N SER A 185 -2.19 -2.60 5.14
CA SER A 185 -1.01 -3.43 4.89
C SER A 185 -0.14 -3.58 6.14
N THR A 186 0.16 -2.47 6.82
CA THR A 186 0.95 -2.47 8.06
C THR A 186 0.30 -3.36 9.11
N THR A 187 -0.98 -3.13 9.39
CA THR A 187 -1.72 -3.91 10.40
C THR A 187 -1.83 -5.38 10.03
N ASN A 188 -2.05 -5.71 8.75
CA ASN A 188 -2.08 -7.10 8.27
C ASN A 188 -0.73 -7.80 8.50
N THR A 189 0.39 -7.16 8.16
CA THR A 189 1.74 -7.74 8.37
C THR A 189 2.16 -7.84 9.84
N MET A 190 1.50 -7.09 10.73
CA MET A 190 1.73 -7.14 12.18
C MET A 190 0.66 -7.93 12.93
N ALA A 191 -0.39 -8.38 12.26
CA ALA A 191 -1.50 -9.10 12.89
C ALA A 191 -1.05 -10.51 13.24
N PHE A 192 -0.97 -10.80 14.54
CA PHE A 192 -0.82 -12.16 15.05
C PHE A 192 -2.18 -12.87 15.23
N SER A 193 -3.28 -12.27 14.77
CA SER A 193 -4.63 -12.82 14.82
C SER A 193 -5.03 -13.50 13.51
N ARG A 194 -5.73 -14.64 13.59
CA ARG A 194 -6.41 -15.23 12.42
C ARG A 194 -7.46 -14.24 11.90
N PRO A 195 -7.55 -13.97 10.58
CA PRO A 195 -8.74 -13.34 10.03
C PRO A 195 -9.85 -14.39 10.10
N THR A 196 -10.63 -14.38 11.19
CA THR A 196 -11.83 -15.21 11.28
C THR A 196 -12.92 -14.55 10.46
N PRO A 197 -13.38 -15.14 9.33
CA PRO A 197 -14.71 -14.84 8.85
C PRO A 197 -15.68 -15.45 9.85
N CYS A 198 -16.18 -14.65 10.79
CA CYS A 198 -17.34 -15.04 11.60
C CYS A 198 -18.55 -15.15 10.65
N ARG A 199 -18.76 -16.34 10.08
CA ARG A 199 -20.06 -16.72 9.54
C ARG A 199 -21.02 -16.86 10.72
N CYS A 200 -21.71 -15.81 11.07
CA CYS A 200 -22.93 -15.92 11.87
C CYS A 200 -24.00 -16.56 10.98
N ARG A 201 -24.22 -17.86 11.16
CA ARG A 201 -25.40 -18.56 10.67
C ARG A 201 -26.58 -18.08 11.52
N ALA A 202 -27.43 -17.23 10.97
CA ALA A 202 -28.70 -16.87 11.60
C ALA A 202 -29.58 -18.14 11.65
N GLY A 203 -29.99 -18.51 12.86
CA GLY A 203 -31.11 -19.40 13.14
C GLY A 203 -32.27 -18.57 13.65
#